data_AF-T0HME2-F1
#
_entry.id   AF-T0HME2-F1
#
_cell.length_a   1.000
_cell.length_b   1.000
_cell.length_c   1.000
_cell.angle_alpha   90.00
_cell.angle_beta   90.00
_cell.angle_gamma   90.00
#
_symmetry.space_group_name_H-M   'P 1'
#
loop_
_entity.id
_entity.type
_entity.pdbx_description
1 polymer ?
#
loop_
_entity_poly.entity_id
_entity_poly.type
_entity_poly.pdbx_seq_one_letter_code
_entity_poly.pdbx_strand_id
1 'polypeptide(L)'
;MVGSPPPPAVDALPEGDPDASGEAPPMPGEASPQSREQKRFARYDRNRDGVISRVEMMGSRVRAFKALDRDNDNLLSFEEWAVTTSDRFARADANGDGRLTPAEFATTAPKRAAAPKCRC
;
A
#
# COMPACT_ATOMS: atom_id res chain seq x y z
N MET A 1 -13.12 -29.20 32.74
CA MET A 1 -11.91 -28.39 32.42
C MET A 1 -10.95 -29.31 31.69
N VAL A 2 -10.99 -29.32 30.36
CA VAL A 2 -10.08 -30.15 29.54
C VAL A 2 -8.90 -29.27 29.19
N GLY A 3 -7.75 -29.52 29.81
CA GLY A 3 -6.53 -28.74 29.58
C GLY A 3 -6.04 -28.95 28.15
N SER A 4 -5.66 -27.86 27.48
CA SER A 4 -5.03 -27.91 26.16
C SER A 4 -3.81 -28.83 26.19
N PRO A 5 -3.59 -29.66 25.15
CA PRO A 5 -2.39 -30.47 25.06
C PRO A 5 -1.15 -29.57 25.04
N PRO A 6 -0.04 -30.00 25.67
CA PRO A 6 1.19 -29.23 25.67
C PRO A 6 1.65 -28.99 24.21
N PRO A 7 2.21 -27.81 23.90
CA PRO A 7 2.75 -27.55 22.58
C PRO A 7 3.83 -28.60 22.27
N PRO A 8 3.96 -29.05 21.01
CA PRO A 8 5.04 -29.95 20.62
C PRO A 8 6.37 -29.27 20.98
N ALA A 9 7.27 -30.05 21.58
CA ALA A 9 8.63 -29.60 21.82
C ALA A 9 9.21 -29.17 20.47
N VAL A 10 9.42 -27.87 20.30
CA VAL A 10 10.23 -27.38 19.20
C VAL A 10 11.61 -27.95 19.44
N ASP A 11 12.05 -28.89 18.60
CA ASP A 11 13.45 -29.30 18.57
C ASP A 11 14.26 -27.99 18.51
N ALA A 12 15.11 -27.80 19.50
CA ALA A 12 15.99 -26.63 19.56
C ALA A 12 16.69 -26.57 18.21
N LEU A 13 16.44 -25.49 17.47
CA LEU A 13 17.12 -25.25 16.20
C LEU A 13 18.62 -25.42 16.45
N PRO A 14 19.35 -26.15 15.60
CA PRO A 14 20.77 -26.36 15.82
C PRO A 14 21.46 -24.99 15.91
N GLU A 15 22.05 -24.71 17.07
CA GLU A 15 22.85 -23.51 17.28
C GLU A 15 24.07 -23.61 16.37
N GLY A 16 24.19 -22.65 15.45
CA GLY A 16 25.29 -22.60 14.50
C GLY A 16 26.61 -22.46 15.25
N ASP A 17 27.59 -23.28 14.87
CA ASP A 17 28.96 -23.23 15.41
C ASP A 17 29.56 -21.84 15.17
N PRO A 18 30.00 -21.10 16.22
CA PRO A 18 30.53 -19.75 16.07
C PRO A 18 31.82 -19.68 15.25
N ASP A 19 32.51 -20.82 15.07
CA ASP A 19 33.74 -20.94 14.29
C ASP A 19 33.52 -21.56 12.90
N ALA A 20 32.26 -21.78 12.47
CA ALA A 20 31.95 -22.29 11.14
C ALA A 20 32.18 -21.23 10.05
N SER A 21 33.37 -21.24 9.44
CA SER A 21 33.66 -20.52 8.20
C SER A 21 33.43 -21.44 6.99
N GLY A 22 32.22 -21.40 6.41
CA GLY A 22 31.93 -21.95 5.08
C GLY A 22 32.06 -20.88 4.00
N GLU A 23 32.23 -21.31 2.73
CA GLU A 23 32.10 -20.41 1.57
C GLU A 23 30.80 -19.60 1.74
N ALA A 24 30.89 -18.28 1.65
CA ALA A 24 29.72 -17.42 1.79
C ALA A 24 28.63 -17.94 0.84
N PRO A 25 27.37 -18.08 1.30
CA PRO A 25 26.27 -18.38 0.40
C PRO A 25 26.34 -17.42 -0.79
N PRO A 26 26.11 -17.88 -2.03
CA PRO A 26 26.10 -16.97 -3.15
C PRO A 26 25.17 -15.81 -2.79
N MET A 27 25.70 -14.59 -2.86
CA MET A 27 24.96 -13.37 -2.55
C MET A 27 23.57 -13.49 -3.18
N PRO A 28 22.48 -13.15 -2.46
CA PRO A 28 21.15 -13.20 -3.06
C PRO A 28 21.21 -12.42 -4.37
N GLY A 29 20.87 -13.10 -5.47
CA GLY A 29 21.07 -12.56 -6.81
C GLY A 29 20.54 -11.13 -6.89
N GLU A 30 21.42 -10.20 -7.26
CA GLU A 30 21.07 -8.79 -7.35
C GLU A 30 19.83 -8.65 -8.25
N ALA A 31 18.73 -8.16 -7.68
CA ALA A 31 17.53 -7.92 -8.47
C ALA A 31 17.87 -6.93 -9.58
N SER A 32 17.76 -7.37 -10.83
CA SER A 32 18.02 -6.54 -12.01
C SER A 32 17.29 -5.20 -11.87
N PRO A 33 17.95 -4.06 -12.15
CA PRO A 33 17.36 -2.74 -11.93
C PRO A 33 16.10 -2.58 -12.80
N GLN A 34 14.94 -2.72 -12.18
CA GLN A 34 13.67 -2.56 -12.87
C GLN A 34 13.48 -1.09 -13.27
N SER A 35 13.07 -0.86 -14.52
CA SER A 35 12.68 0.47 -15.00
C SER A 35 11.49 1.01 -14.20
N ARG A 36 11.25 2.33 -14.27
CA ARG A 36 10.11 2.96 -13.59
C ARG A 36 8.78 2.40 -14.09
N GLU A 37 8.69 2.08 -15.37
CA GLU A 37 7.54 1.47 -16.02
C GLU A 37 7.36 0.03 -15.54
N GLN A 38 8.44 -0.76 -15.45
CA GLN A 38 8.38 -2.13 -14.94
C GLN A 38 7.92 -2.17 -13.47
N LYS A 39 8.45 -1.27 -12.63
CA LYS A 39 7.97 -1.09 -11.25
C LYS A 39 6.50 -0.68 -11.18
N ARG A 40 6.04 0.14 -12.14
CA ARG A 40 4.63 0.54 -12.21
C ARG A 40 3.76 -0.62 -12.66
N PHE A 41 4.21 -1.39 -13.65
CA PHE A 41 3.54 -2.56 -14.19
C PHE A 41 3.36 -3.63 -13.10
N ALA A 42 4.43 -3.97 -12.38
CA ALA A 42 4.43 -4.94 -11.29
C ALA A 42 3.53 -4.55 -10.10
N ARG A 43 3.10 -3.28 -9.98
CA ARG A 43 2.08 -2.88 -8.99
C ARG A 43 0.66 -3.21 -9.41
N TYR A 44 0.41 -3.33 -10.71
CA TYR A 44 -0.91 -3.63 -11.27
C TYR A 44 -1.07 -5.12 -11.55
N ASP A 45 -0.08 -5.76 -12.15
CA ASP A 45 -0.03 -7.21 -12.41
C ASP A 45 0.14 -7.96 -11.07
N ARG A 46 -0.99 -8.41 -10.50
CA ARG A 46 -1.02 -9.04 -9.17
C ARG A 46 -0.75 -10.54 -9.27
N ASN A 47 -1.22 -11.17 -10.33
CA ASN A 47 -1.02 -12.61 -10.55
C ASN A 47 0.35 -12.91 -11.18
N ARG A 48 1.10 -11.88 -11.59
CA ARG A 48 2.45 -11.97 -12.19
C ARG A 48 2.45 -12.78 -13.48
N ASP A 49 1.39 -12.65 -14.28
CA ASP A 49 1.28 -13.33 -15.56
C ASP A 49 1.88 -12.52 -16.72
N GLY A 50 2.40 -11.32 -16.44
CA GLY A 50 3.01 -10.46 -17.45
C GLY A 50 1.99 -9.67 -18.27
N VAL A 51 0.71 -9.68 -17.88
CA VAL A 51 -0.38 -8.91 -18.48
C VAL A 51 -1.11 -8.14 -17.37
N ILE A 52 -1.68 -6.97 -17.69
CA ILE A 52 -2.61 -6.31 -16.76
C ILE A 52 -4.02 -6.55 -17.26
N SER A 53 -4.75 -7.44 -16.59
CA SER A 53 -6.16 -7.68 -16.90
C SER A 53 -7.01 -6.45 -16.56
N ARG A 54 -8.24 -6.39 -17.11
CA ARG A 54 -9.21 -5.33 -16.77
C ARG A 54 -9.49 -5.27 -15.27
N VAL A 55 -9.59 -6.42 -14.62
CA VAL A 55 -9.85 -6.54 -13.18
C VAL A 55 -8.69 -5.95 -12.38
N GLU A 56 -7.45 -6.25 -12.76
CA GLU A 56 -6.25 -5.71 -12.11
C GLU A 56 -6.10 -4.20 -12.31
N MET A 57 -6.38 -3.71 -13.52
CA MET A 57 -6.41 -2.27 -13.80
C MET A 57 -7.46 -1.54 -12.95
N MET A 58 -8.61 -2.17 -12.71
CA MET A 58 -9.67 -1.61 -11.87
C MET A 58 -9.43 -1.80 -10.37
N GLY A 59 -8.44 -2.62 -9.97
CA GLY A 59 -8.18 -2.94 -8.57
C GLY A 59 -7.90 -1.74 -7.67
N SER A 60 -7.36 -0.63 -8.20
CA SER A 60 -7.19 0.62 -7.43
C SER A 60 -8.51 1.34 -7.18
N ARG A 61 -9.44 1.29 -8.16
CA ARG A 61 -10.78 1.90 -8.04
C ARG A 61 -11.66 1.11 -7.08
N VAL A 62 -11.60 -0.23 -7.16
CA VAL A 62 -12.31 -1.12 -6.22
C VAL A 62 -11.85 -0.87 -4.78
N ARG A 63 -10.54 -0.71 -4.54
CA ARG A 63 -10.01 -0.39 -3.21
C ARG A 63 -10.48 0.98 -2.71
N ALA A 64 -10.50 1.99 -3.58
CA ALA A 64 -11.01 3.30 -3.22
C ALA A 64 -12.50 3.22 -2.88
N PHE A 65 -13.30 2.59 -3.72
CA PHE A 65 -14.74 2.38 -3.48
C PHE A 65 -15.01 1.72 -2.13
N LYS A 66 -14.35 0.59 -1.84
CA LYS A 66 -14.46 -0.11 -0.55
C LYS A 66 -13.98 0.69 0.67
N ALA A 67 -13.19 1.74 0.47
CA ALA A 67 -12.78 2.61 1.57
C ALA A 67 -13.84 3.68 1.89
N LEU A 68 -14.71 4.00 0.93
CA LEU A 68 -15.82 4.92 1.10
C LEU A 68 -17.09 4.22 1.59
N ASP A 69 -17.37 3.02 1.06
CA ASP A 69 -18.48 2.15 1.45
C ASP A 69 -18.23 1.58 2.86
N ARG A 70 -18.97 2.07 3.86
CA ARG A 70 -18.78 1.73 5.28
C ARG A 70 -19.68 0.58 5.72
N ASP A 71 -20.86 0.47 5.13
CA ASP A 71 -21.80 -0.60 5.45
C ASP A 71 -21.55 -1.88 4.62
N ASN A 72 -20.67 -1.82 3.62
CA ASN A 72 -20.27 -2.91 2.73
C ASN A 72 -21.41 -3.44 1.86
N ASP A 73 -22.39 -2.59 1.54
CA ASP A 73 -23.52 -2.97 0.68
C ASP A 73 -23.17 -2.92 -0.83
N ASN A 74 -21.96 -2.46 -1.18
CA ASN A 74 -21.47 -2.22 -2.53
C ASN A 74 -22.16 -1.06 -3.27
N LEU A 75 -22.85 -0.18 -2.55
CA LEU A 75 -23.35 1.09 -3.00
C LEU A 75 -22.61 2.22 -2.25
N LEU A 76 -22.78 3.46 -2.72
CA LEU A 76 -22.35 4.63 -1.97
C LEU A 76 -23.58 5.46 -1.72
N SER A 77 -24.02 5.50 -0.46
CA SER A 77 -25.07 6.40 -0.04
C SER A 77 -24.60 7.86 -0.14
N PHE A 78 -25.56 8.79 -0.21
CA PHE A 78 -25.24 10.21 -0.18
C PHE A 78 -24.48 10.60 1.09
N GLU A 79 -24.82 9.99 2.22
CA GLU A 79 -24.21 10.28 3.52
C GLU A 79 -22.74 9.85 3.56
N GLU A 80 -22.40 8.65 3.08
CA GLU A 80 -21.02 8.18 3.01
C GLU A 80 -20.15 9.01 2.06
N TRP A 81 -20.74 9.40 0.93
CA TRP A 81 -20.08 10.29 -0.01
C TRP A 81 -19.92 11.72 0.54
N ALA A 82 -20.93 12.24 1.23
CA ALA A 82 -20.92 13.58 1.81
C ALA A 82 -19.92 13.69 2.96
N VAL A 83 -19.83 12.70 3.85
CA VAL A 83 -18.85 12.69 4.95
C VAL A 83 -17.43 12.78 4.39
N THR A 84 -17.09 11.94 3.42
CA THR A 84 -15.74 11.94 2.82
C THR A 84 -15.45 13.21 2.02
N THR A 85 -16.46 13.82 1.40
CA THR A 85 -16.33 15.09 0.69
C THR A 85 -16.16 16.26 1.66
N SER A 86 -16.93 16.29 2.75
CA SER A 86 -16.82 17.27 3.82
C SER A 86 -15.48 17.20 4.54
N ASP A 87 -14.97 16.01 4.85
CA ASP A 87 -13.65 15.84 5.46
C ASP A 87 -12.53 16.36 4.55
N ARG A 88 -12.63 16.11 3.25
CA ARG A 88 -11.69 16.65 2.26
C ARG A 88 -11.78 18.16 2.17
N PHE A 89 -12.99 18.71 2.20
CA PHE A 89 -13.24 20.14 2.18
C PHE A 89 -12.65 20.82 3.42
N ALA A 90 -12.99 20.33 4.61
CA ALA A 90 -12.48 20.85 5.88
C ALA A 90 -10.96 20.77 5.99
N ARG A 91 -10.33 19.77 5.34
CA ARG A 91 -8.87 19.66 5.27
C ARG A 91 -8.23 20.66 4.30
N ALA A 92 -8.98 21.13 3.32
CA ALA A 92 -8.52 22.09 2.32
C ALA A 92 -8.79 23.54 2.75
N ASP A 93 -9.89 23.76 3.46
CA ASP A 93 -10.30 25.04 4.04
C ASP A 93 -9.42 25.35 5.26
N ALA A 94 -8.31 26.05 5.02
CA ALA A 94 -7.31 26.29 6.03
C ALA A 94 -7.71 27.42 7.00
N ASN A 95 -8.56 28.34 6.54
CA ASN A 95 -9.02 29.47 7.32
C ASN A 95 -10.38 29.22 8.02
N GLY A 96 -11.10 28.16 7.65
CA GLY A 96 -12.35 27.73 8.30
C GLY A 96 -13.55 28.60 7.95
N ASP A 97 -13.53 29.28 6.81
CA ASP A 97 -14.59 30.21 6.39
C ASP A 97 -15.71 29.55 5.57
N GLY A 98 -15.59 28.24 5.31
CA GLY A 98 -16.55 27.47 4.54
C GLY A 98 -16.42 27.68 3.03
N ARG A 99 -15.32 28.26 2.54
CA ARG A 99 -15.01 28.48 1.13
C ARG A 99 -13.58 28.04 0.86
N LEU A 100 -13.30 27.68 -0.40
CA LEU A 100 -11.93 27.41 -0.84
C LEU A 100 -11.45 28.52 -1.75
N THR A 101 -10.40 29.20 -1.35
CA THR A 101 -9.64 30.07 -2.25
C THR A 101 -8.89 29.21 -3.28
N PRO A 102 -8.43 29.79 -4.41
CA PRO A 102 -7.61 29.06 -5.38
C PRO A 102 -6.34 28.43 -4.75
N ALA A 103 -5.76 29.11 -3.76
CA ALA A 103 -4.59 28.62 -3.03
C ALA A 103 -4.93 27.39 -2.17
N GLU A 104 -6.05 27.42 -1.47
CA GLU A 104 -6.55 26.29 -0.65
C GLU A 104 -6.98 25.11 -1.53
N PHE A 105 -7.70 25.37 -2.61
CA PHE A 105 -8.11 24.34 -3.55
C PHE A 105 -6.91 23.60 -4.18
N ALA A 106 -5.82 24.32 -4.48
CA ALA A 106 -4.60 23.72 -5.01
C ALA A 106 -3.97 22.66 -4.07
N THR A 107 -4.24 22.73 -2.76
CA THR A 107 -3.75 21.74 -1.79
C THR A 107 -4.46 20.39 -1.88
N THR A 108 -5.63 20.33 -2.53
CA THR A 108 -6.38 19.08 -2.76
C THR A 108 -5.79 18.21 -3.87
N ALA A 109 -4.88 18.76 -4.67
CA ALA A 109 -4.27 18.04 -5.78
C ALA A 109 -3.48 16.81 -5.28
N PRO A 110 -3.52 15.68 -6.00
CA PRO A 110 -2.76 14.49 -5.62
C PRO A 110 -1.27 14.83 -5.53
N LYS A 111 -0.70 14.72 -4.32
CA LYS A 111 0.70 15.03 -4.05
C LYS A 111 1.59 14.15 -4.92
N ARG A 112 2.26 14.76 -5.89
CA ARG A 112 3.33 14.10 -6.64
C ARG A 112 4.46 13.82 -5.66
N ALA A 113 4.81 12.55 -5.46
CA ALA A 113 5.99 12.20 -4.70
C ALA A 113 7.20 12.88 -5.37
N ALA A 114 7.92 13.72 -4.62
CA ALA A 114 9.13 14.35 -5.10
C ALA A 114 10.17 13.26 -5.39
N ALA A 115 10.89 13.38 -6.50
CA ALA A 115 12.01 12.50 -6.78
C ALA A 115 13.04 12.63 -5.65
N PRO A 116 13.62 11.51 -5.15
CA PRO A 116 14.69 11.60 -4.16
C PRO A 116 15.84 12.41 -4.75
N LYS A 117 16.32 13.41 -4.00
CA LYS A 117 17.48 14.19 -4.41
C LYS A 117 18.69 13.25 -4.38
N CYS A 118 19.31 13.01 -5.54
CA CYS A 118 20.60 12.35 -5.58
C CYS A 118 21.55 13.10 -4.64
N ARG A 119 22.09 12.39 -3.65
CA ARG A 119 23.28 12.87 -2.92
C ARG A 119 24.46 12.47 -3.79
N CYS A 120 25.09 13.48 -4.40
CA CYS A 120 26.43 13.37 -4.95
C CYS A 120 27.47 13.35 -3.83
#